data_AF-A0A090LHC6-F1
#
_entry.id   AF-A0A090LHC6-F1
#
_cell.length_a   1.000
_cell.length_b   1.000
_cell.length_c   1.000
_cell.angle_alpha   90.00
_cell.angle_beta   90.00
_cell.angle_gamma   90.00
#
_symmetry.space_group_name_H-M   'P 1'
#
loop_
_entity.id
_entity.type
_entity.pdbx_description
1 polymer ?
#
loop_
_entity_poly.entity_id
_entity_poly.type
_entity_poly.pdbx_seq_one_letter_code
_entity_poly.pdbx_strand_id
1 'polypeptide(L)'
;MYFLLFYIFFVNIFLINGNIQKIDVKGRILCQGKPLQFLNVKLKEEDFFFDDILDENFTSEDGNFELSGEDDEIFNIQPYIQFTYTCCEYFENCQHDTKVLFPPKNLNLSSTLKVLHDFGNIDFHKPLQIIN
;
A
#
# COMPACT_ATOMS: atom_id res chain seq x y z
N MET A 1 40.71 -22.71 19.06
CA MET A 1 39.91 -21.82 19.95
C MET A 1 39.08 -20.81 19.16
N TYR A 2 39.65 -20.11 18.16
CA TYR A 2 38.90 -19.17 17.30
C TYR A 2 37.89 -19.83 16.35
N PHE A 3 38.17 -21.04 15.84
CA PHE A 3 37.22 -21.81 15.01
C PHE A 3 35.92 -22.18 15.73
N LEU A 4 36.00 -22.46 17.04
CA LEU A 4 34.84 -22.75 17.89
C LEU A 4 34.00 -21.50 18.16
N LEU A 5 34.66 -20.34 18.33
CA LEU A 5 33.98 -19.05 18.47
C LEU A 5 33.30 -18.63 17.16
N PHE A 6 33.92 -18.87 16.00
CA PHE A 6 33.32 -18.62 14.69
C PHE A 6 32.13 -19.53 14.43
N TYR A 7 32.20 -20.81 14.83
CA TYR A 7 31.10 -21.77 14.73
C TYR A 7 29.93 -21.39 15.65
N ILE A 8 30.18 -20.99 16.90
CA ILE A 8 29.13 -20.49 17.81
C ILE A 8 28.48 -19.23 17.23
N PHE A 9 29.24 -18.29 16.66
CA PHE A 9 28.68 -17.12 15.99
C PHE A 9 27.84 -17.50 14.76
N PHE A 10 28.29 -18.45 13.94
CA PHE A 10 27.53 -18.96 12.78
C PHE A 10 26.24 -19.70 13.18
N VAL A 11 26.26 -20.46 14.28
CA VAL A 11 25.08 -21.21 14.77
C VAL A 11 24.03 -20.27 15.39
N ASN A 12 24.44 -19.12 15.94
CA ASN A 12 23.52 -18.14 16.54
C ASN A 12 22.90 -17.13 15.55
N ILE A 13 23.37 -17.08 14.30
CA ILE A 13 22.82 -16.16 13.28
C ILE A 13 21.44 -16.60 12.76
N PHE A 14 21.02 -17.85 13.00
CA PHE A 14 19.82 -18.44 12.38
C PHE A 14 18.53 -18.35 13.21
N LEU A 15 18.46 -17.51 14.26
CA LEU A 15 17.26 -17.36 15.10
C LEU A 15 16.63 -15.97 14.98
N ILE A 16 16.49 -15.43 13.76
CA ILE A 16 15.68 -14.24 13.53
C ILE A 16 14.31 -14.71 13.04
N ASN A 17 13.29 -14.55 13.88
CA ASN A 17 11.91 -14.83 13.52
C ASN A 17 11.22 -13.53 13.13
N GLY A 18 10.41 -13.58 12.08
CA GLY A 18 9.47 -12.52 11.73
C GLY A 18 8.27 -12.49 12.67
N ASN A 19 7.44 -11.46 12.51
CA ASN A 19 6.11 -11.38 13.08
C ASN A 19 5.11 -11.10 11.96
N ILE A 20 4.10 -11.96 11.87
CA ILE A 20 2.94 -11.73 11.01
C ILE A 20 2.25 -10.42 11.41
N GLN A 21 2.03 -9.55 10.44
CA GLN A 21 1.36 -8.26 10.56
C GLN A 21 0.25 -8.16 9.50
N LYS A 22 -0.89 -7.58 9.87
CA LYS A 22 -2.08 -7.57 9.01
C LYS A 22 -2.68 -6.18 8.92
N ILE A 23 -3.07 -5.77 7.72
CA ILE A 23 -3.71 -4.48 7.47
C ILE A 23 -4.87 -4.64 6.50
N ASP A 24 -5.96 -3.93 6.78
CA ASP A 24 -7.04 -3.68 5.84
C ASP A 24 -7.02 -2.22 5.43
N VAL A 25 -7.24 -1.98 4.14
CA VAL A 25 -7.37 -0.63 3.61
C VAL A 25 -8.60 -0.52 2.74
N LYS A 26 -9.26 0.63 2.81
CA LYS A 26 -10.39 0.96 1.95
C LYS A 26 -10.44 2.43 1.62
N GLY A 27 -11.25 2.77 0.63
CA GLY A 27 -11.51 4.14 0.24
C GLY A 27 -12.32 4.23 -1.04
N ARG A 28 -12.42 5.43 -1.60
CA ARG A 28 -13.19 5.71 -2.82
C ARG A 28 -12.44 6.68 -3.72
N ILE A 29 -12.22 6.27 -4.96
CA ILE A 29 -11.50 7.07 -5.96
C ILE A 29 -12.49 7.77 -6.89
N LEU A 30 -12.28 9.06 -7.07
CA LEU A 30 -13.03 9.94 -7.94
C LEU A 30 -12.11 10.56 -9.00
N CYS A 31 -12.71 11.01 -10.09
CA CYS A 31 -12.12 11.88 -11.09
C CYS A 31 -13.19 12.92 -11.45
N GLN A 32 -12.92 14.20 -11.15
CA GLN A 32 -13.87 15.30 -11.38
C GLN A 32 -15.22 15.07 -10.67
N GLY A 33 -15.16 14.60 -9.43
CA GLY A 33 -16.32 14.26 -8.62
C GLY A 33 -17.09 13.02 -9.07
N LYS A 34 -16.69 12.35 -10.17
CA LYS A 34 -17.30 11.11 -10.65
C LYS A 34 -16.51 9.89 -10.18
N PRO A 35 -17.17 8.78 -9.83
CA PRO A 35 -16.50 7.52 -9.53
C PRO A 35 -15.52 7.09 -10.63
N LEU A 36 -14.29 6.76 -10.24
CA LEU A 36 -13.37 6.08 -11.14
C LEU A 36 -13.54 4.57 -10.99
N GLN A 37 -14.28 3.97 -11.91
CA GLN A 37 -14.70 2.56 -11.86
C GLN A 37 -13.65 1.64 -12.47
N PHE A 38 -13.58 0.40 -11.97
CA PHE A 38 -12.74 -0.67 -12.51
C PHE A 38 -11.25 -0.29 -12.63
N LEU A 39 -10.80 0.59 -11.75
CA LEU A 39 -9.41 0.99 -11.61
C LEU A 39 -8.67 -0.12 -10.85
N ASN A 40 -7.54 -0.59 -11.38
CA ASN A 40 -6.69 -1.53 -10.67
C ASN A 40 -6.02 -0.84 -9.47
N VAL A 41 -6.15 -1.46 -8.29
CA VAL A 41 -5.62 -1.01 -7.01
C VAL A 41 -4.79 -2.14 -6.40
N LYS A 42 -3.54 -1.84 -6.04
CA LYS A 42 -2.62 -2.81 -5.42
C LYS A 42 -2.23 -2.35 -4.03
N LEU A 43 -2.38 -3.22 -3.04
CA LEU A 43 -1.75 -3.07 -1.73
C LEU A 43 -0.38 -3.75 -1.80
N LYS A 44 0.66 -2.98 -1.49
CA LYS A 44 2.05 -3.41 -1.57
C LYS A 44 2.77 -3.14 -0.26
N GLU A 45 3.85 -3.86 -0.04
CA GLU A 45 4.80 -3.65 1.04
C GLU A 45 6.11 -3.06 0.50
N GLU A 46 6.71 -2.08 1.19
CA GLU A 46 7.96 -1.45 0.75
C GLU A 46 9.17 -2.22 1.30
N ASP A 47 9.96 -2.77 0.38
CA ASP A 47 11.06 -3.65 0.71
C ASP A 47 12.40 -3.08 0.28
N PHE A 48 13.50 -3.56 0.88
CA PHE A 48 14.83 -3.06 0.50
C PHE A 48 15.21 -3.41 -0.95
N PHE A 49 14.72 -4.56 -1.44
CA PHE A 49 15.04 -5.04 -2.79
C PHE A 49 13.83 -5.03 -3.72
N PHE A 50 12.75 -5.69 -3.33
CA PHE A 50 11.57 -5.86 -4.17
C PHE A 50 10.31 -5.83 -3.31
N ASP A 51 9.50 -4.81 -3.54
CA ASP A 51 8.20 -4.67 -2.92
C ASP A 51 7.26 -5.84 -3.23
N ASP A 52 6.73 -6.44 -2.18
CA ASP A 52 5.72 -7.48 -2.28
C ASP A 52 4.33 -6.91 -2.58
N ILE A 53 3.53 -7.68 -3.32
CA ILE A 53 2.10 -7.39 -3.52
C ILE A 53 1.34 -8.19 -2.47
N LEU A 54 0.73 -7.51 -1.51
CA LEU A 54 -0.05 -8.14 -0.46
C LEU A 54 -1.47 -8.47 -0.93
N ASP A 55 -2.07 -7.60 -1.76
CA ASP A 55 -3.40 -7.80 -2.34
C ASP A 55 -3.59 -6.94 -3.60
N GLU A 56 -4.50 -7.35 -4.49
CA GLU A 56 -4.83 -6.65 -5.73
C GLU A 56 -6.31 -6.80 -6.06
N ASN A 57 -6.98 -5.67 -6.32
CA ASN A 57 -8.41 -5.63 -6.60
C ASN A 57 -8.76 -4.43 -7.49
N PHE A 58 -10.03 -4.31 -7.88
CA PHE A 58 -10.53 -3.21 -8.69
C PHE A 58 -11.51 -2.34 -7.93
N THR A 59 -11.55 -1.05 -8.24
CA THR A 59 -12.64 -0.19 -7.76
C THR A 59 -13.98 -0.66 -8.33
N SER A 60 -15.02 -0.59 -7.50
CA SER A 60 -16.41 -0.84 -7.88
C SER A 60 -16.99 0.24 -8.80
N GLU A 61 -18.24 0.07 -9.24
CA GLU A 61 -18.99 1.07 -10.00
C GLU A 61 -19.17 2.41 -9.24
N ASP A 62 -19.16 2.36 -7.92
CA ASP A 62 -19.19 3.56 -7.08
C ASP A 62 -17.79 4.13 -6.81
N GLY A 63 -16.72 3.52 -7.33
CA GLY A 63 -15.34 3.94 -7.15
C GLY A 63 -14.72 3.45 -5.83
N ASN A 64 -15.44 2.64 -5.05
CA ASN A 64 -14.94 2.11 -3.78
C ASN A 64 -13.96 0.96 -4.00
N PHE A 65 -12.92 0.86 -3.17
CA PHE A 65 -12.01 -0.28 -3.09
C PHE A 65 -11.86 -0.75 -1.63
N GLU A 66 -11.54 -2.02 -1.47
CA GLU A 66 -11.15 -2.65 -0.21
C GLU A 66 -10.11 -3.73 -0.51
N LEU A 67 -9.04 -3.77 0.29
CA LEU A 67 -7.90 -4.68 0.16
C LEU A 67 -7.46 -5.15 1.55
N SER A 68 -6.99 -6.39 1.64
CA SER A 68 -6.52 -7.04 2.87
C SER A 68 -5.13 -7.63 2.68
N GLY A 69 -4.14 -7.08 3.38
CA GLY A 69 -2.76 -7.55 3.32
C GLY A 69 -2.30 -8.24 4.60
N GLU A 70 -1.39 -9.18 4.44
CA GLU A 70 -0.67 -9.86 5.51
C GLU A 70 0.76 -10.15 5.05
N ASP A 71 1.73 -9.91 5.94
CA ASP A 71 3.12 -10.26 5.69
C ASP A 71 3.84 -10.67 6.98
N ASP A 72 4.90 -11.47 6.87
CA ASP A 72 5.72 -11.99 7.98
C ASP A 72 7.12 -11.39 7.98
N GLU A 73 7.27 -10.26 8.65
CA GLU A 73 8.49 -9.47 8.66
C GLU A 73 9.16 -9.36 10.03
N ILE A 74 10.48 -9.23 10.03
CA ILE A 74 11.27 -8.99 11.25
C ILE A 74 11.00 -7.59 11.80
N PHE A 75 10.79 -6.61 10.91
CA PHE A 75 10.47 -5.23 11.24
C PHE A 75 8.99 -4.94 10.95
N ASN A 76 8.56 -3.72 11.22
CA ASN A 76 7.20 -3.32 10.90
C ASN A 76 7.05 -3.18 9.39
N ILE A 77 5.94 -3.73 8.87
CA ILE A 77 5.55 -3.52 7.48
C ILE A 77 5.24 -2.04 7.23
N GLN A 78 5.57 -1.56 6.04
CA GLN A 78 5.38 -0.23 5.46
C GLN A 78 4.41 -0.28 4.27
N PRO A 79 3.15 -0.66 4.50
CA PRO A 79 2.21 -0.90 3.42
C PRO A 79 1.85 0.40 2.69
N TYR A 80 1.58 0.29 1.41
CA TYR A 80 1.09 1.39 0.60
C TYR A 80 0.16 0.90 -0.51
N ILE A 81 -0.68 1.80 -0.99
CA ILE A 81 -1.59 1.51 -2.10
C ILE A 81 -1.10 2.19 -3.36
N GLN A 82 -0.93 1.44 -4.43
CA GLN A 82 -0.60 1.95 -5.76
C GLN A 82 -1.82 1.89 -6.69
N PHE A 83 -2.04 3.00 -7.40
CA PHE A 83 -3.06 3.14 -8.42
C PHE A 83 -2.40 3.55 -9.74
N THR A 84 -2.76 2.90 -10.84
CA THR A 84 -2.43 3.37 -12.19
C THR A 84 -3.72 3.80 -12.86
N TYR A 85 -3.91 5.10 -13.02
CA TYR A 85 -5.21 5.68 -13.37
C TYR A 85 -5.13 6.52 -14.63
N THR A 86 -6.30 6.69 -15.25
CA THR A 86 -6.52 7.67 -16.30
C THR A 86 -7.69 8.56 -15.89
N CYS A 87 -7.48 9.86 -15.75
CA CYS A 87 -8.50 10.85 -15.45
C CYS A 87 -8.51 11.91 -16.56
N CYS A 88 -9.65 12.07 -17.23
CA CYS A 88 -9.79 12.96 -18.38
C CYS A 88 -10.61 14.19 -18.04
N GLU A 89 -10.12 15.37 -18.43
CA GLU A 89 -10.91 16.59 -18.37
C GLU A 89 -11.62 16.84 -19.70
N TYR A 90 -12.84 17.37 -19.65
CA TYR A 90 -13.56 17.74 -20.86
C TYR A 90 -12.87 18.95 -21.51
N PHE A 91 -12.46 18.82 -22.77
CA PHE A 91 -11.65 19.78 -23.55
C PHE A 91 -10.15 19.87 -23.23
N GLU A 92 -9.61 19.11 -22.28
CA GLU A 92 -8.16 18.98 -22.06
C GLU A 92 -7.65 17.56 -22.37
N ASN A 93 -6.36 17.32 -22.13
CA ASN A 93 -5.74 16.00 -22.27
C ASN A 93 -6.04 15.11 -21.05
N CYS A 94 -6.16 13.80 -21.27
CA CYS A 94 -6.24 12.85 -20.17
C CYS A 94 -4.90 12.76 -19.41
N GLN A 95 -4.96 12.83 -18.09
CA GLN A 95 -3.82 12.48 -17.24
C GLN A 95 -3.77 10.96 -17.08
N HIS A 96 -2.65 10.37 -17.46
CA HIS A 96 -2.31 8.99 -17.14
C HIS A 96 -1.09 9.00 -16.22
N ASP A 97 -1.20 8.42 -15.04
CA ASP A 97 -0.20 8.56 -13.99
C ASP A 97 -0.33 7.45 -12.95
N THR A 98 0.66 7.34 -12.08
CA THR A 98 0.67 6.44 -10.92
C THR A 98 0.57 7.27 -9.64
N LYS A 99 -0.39 6.95 -8.78
CA LYS A 99 -0.51 7.53 -7.44
C LYS A 99 -0.23 6.48 -6.39
N VAL A 100 0.44 6.90 -5.31
CA VAL A 100 0.69 6.08 -4.14
C VAL A 100 0.10 6.75 -2.90
N LEU A 101 -0.56 5.97 -2.05
CA LEU A 101 -1.11 6.41 -0.78
C LEU A 101 -0.56 5.55 0.36
N PHE A 102 -0.18 6.19 1.46
CA PHE A 102 0.36 5.51 2.62
C PHE A 102 -0.62 5.61 3.79
N PRO A 103 -0.93 4.50 4.48
CA PRO A 103 -1.49 4.54 5.82
C PRO A 103 -0.55 5.26 6.79
N PRO A 104 -1.03 5.66 7.99
CA PRO A 104 -0.17 6.21 9.03
C PRO A 104 0.99 5.26 9.39
N LYS A 105 2.20 5.79 9.60
CA LYS A 105 3.37 4.95 9.95
C LYS A 105 3.36 4.41 11.38
N ASN A 106 2.47 4.90 12.23
CA ASN A 106 2.39 4.57 13.65
C ASN A 106 1.30 3.54 13.97
N LEU A 107 0.91 2.72 13.00
CA LEU A 107 -0.04 1.63 13.22
C LEU A 107 0.64 0.50 14.01
N ASN A 108 -0.03 0.03 15.06
CA ASN A 108 0.44 -1.13 15.84
C ASN A 108 -0.13 -2.40 15.19
N LEU A 109 0.55 -2.89 14.16
CA LEU A 109 0.13 -4.08 13.41
C LEU A 109 0.62 -5.35 14.11
N SER A 110 -0.20 -6.39 14.14
CA SER A 110 0.20 -7.69 14.66
C SER A 110 -0.66 -8.81 14.10
N SER A 111 -0.28 -10.05 14.39
CA SER A 111 -1.01 -11.24 13.95
C SER A 111 -2.42 -11.34 14.52
N THR A 112 -2.67 -10.71 15.68
CA THR A 112 -3.97 -10.70 16.36
C THR A 112 -4.75 -9.41 16.15
N LEU A 113 -4.07 -8.30 15.82
CA LEU A 113 -4.68 -7.00 15.58
C LEU A 113 -4.58 -6.63 14.10
N LYS A 114 -5.68 -6.85 13.38
CA LYS A 114 -5.86 -6.37 12.02
C LYS A 114 -6.37 -4.93 12.07
N VAL A 115 -5.57 -3.98 11.61
CA VAL A 115 -5.95 -2.56 11.58
C VAL A 115 -6.65 -2.25 10.26
N LEU A 116 -7.81 -1.59 10.33
CA LEU A 116 -8.47 -1.01 9.17
C LEU A 116 -8.12 0.47 9.04
N HIS A 117 -7.55 0.86 7.90
CA HIS A 117 -7.36 2.27 7.53
C HIS A 117 -8.29 2.65 6.37
N ASP A 118 -9.09 3.70 6.59
CA ASP A 118 -10.00 4.26 5.59
C ASP A 118 -9.42 5.59 5.06
N PHE A 119 -9.12 5.63 3.77
CA PHE A 119 -8.62 6.83 3.10
C PHE A 119 -9.73 7.83 2.74
N GLY A 120 -11.01 7.43 2.88
CA GLY A 120 -12.15 8.24 2.49
C GLY A 120 -12.25 8.47 0.99
N ASN A 121 -12.82 9.62 0.60
CA ASN A 121 -12.98 10.00 -0.80
C ASN A 121 -11.77 10.78 -1.28
N ILE A 122 -11.19 10.37 -2.41
CA ILE A 122 -10.02 11.01 -3.00
C ILE A 122 -10.32 11.29 -4.47
N ASP A 123 -10.21 12.55 -4.86
CA ASP A 123 -10.30 12.95 -6.26
C ASP A 123 -8.91 13.02 -6.89
N PHE A 124 -8.70 12.26 -7.95
CA PHE A 124 -7.44 12.22 -8.69
C PHE A 124 -7.33 13.31 -9.76
N HIS A 125 -8.38 14.12 -9.94
CA HIS A 125 -8.30 15.33 -10.72
C HIS A 125 -7.28 16.31 -10.13
N LYS A 126 -6.50 16.98 -10.97
CA LYS A 126 -5.64 18.07 -10.50
C LYS A 126 -6.54 19.16 -9.91
N PRO A 127 -6.20 19.78 -8.76
CA PRO A 127 -6.82 21.06 -8.47
C PRO A 127 -6.50 21.97 -9.66
N LEU A 128 -7.54 22.62 -10.23
CA LEU A 128 -7.35 23.70 -11.21
C LEU A 128 -6.22 24.57 -10.65
N GLN A 129 -5.06 24.56 -11.30
CA GLN A 129 -4.01 25.48 -10.93
C GLN A 129 -4.60 26.86 -11.21
N ILE A 130 -5.11 27.52 -10.17
CA ILE A 130 -5.35 28.95 -10.23
C ILE A 130 -3.96 29.54 -10.33
N ILE A 131 -3.54 29.76 -11.57
CA ILE A 131 -2.39 30.56 -11.93
C ILE A 131 -2.67 31.94 -11.31
N ASN A 132 -1.99 32.26 -10.22
CA ASN A 132 -1.77 33.63 -9.77
C ASN A 132 -0.35 34.03 -10.16
#